data_AF-A0A2N2GFX7-F1
#
_entry.id   AF-A0A2N2GFX7-F1
#
_cell.length_a   1.000
_cell.length_b   1.000
_cell.length_c   1.000
_cell.angle_alpha   90.00
_cell.angle_beta   90.00
_cell.angle_gamma   90.00
#
_symmetry.space_group_name_H-M   'P 1'
#
loop_
_entity.id
_entity.type
_entity.pdbx_description
1 polymer ?
#
loop_
_entity_poly.entity_id
_entity_poly.type
_entity_poly.pdbx_seq_one_letter_code
_entity_poly.pdbx_strand_id
1 'polypeptide(L)'
;MKLKNIFFAVMVMLLLIPSTLWAADFGWMPDFNIQAQADPSGFRARIATRFNIGDAQITTVLSNFPKPADAYVALRLGEMSGKPIDYVTTQYKGNRGRGWGALAKSLGIKPGSKEFHALKRGDDLYGGKGKGKGKGKKNK
;
A
#
# COMPACT_ATOMS: atom_id res chain seq x y z
N MET A 1 42.88 -20.36 13.08
CA MET A 1 41.87 -19.80 14.04
C MET A 1 41.35 -18.42 13.67
N LYS A 2 42.02 -17.61 12.82
CA LYS A 2 41.55 -16.25 12.48
C LYS A 2 40.42 -16.21 11.43
N LEU A 3 40.43 -17.13 10.44
CA LEU A 3 39.42 -17.14 9.37
C LEU A 3 38.03 -17.57 9.84
N LYS A 4 37.95 -18.53 10.78
CA LYS A 4 36.69 -19.02 11.37
C LYS A 4 36.01 -17.92 12.22
N ASN A 5 36.79 -17.09 12.90
CA ASN A 5 36.30 -15.95 13.69
C ASN A 5 35.81 -14.80 12.80
N ILE A 6 36.46 -14.56 11.65
CA ILE A 6 36.01 -13.60 10.64
C ILE A 6 34.71 -14.08 9.98
N PHE A 7 34.61 -15.38 9.64
CA PHE A 7 33.38 -15.97 9.10
C PHE A 7 32.21 -15.85 10.10
N PHE A 8 32.48 -16.07 11.40
CA PHE A 8 31.49 -15.89 12.45
C PHE A 8 31.06 -14.43 12.60
N ALA A 9 31.99 -13.49 12.51
CA ALA A 9 31.70 -12.06 12.57
C ALA A 9 30.85 -11.57 11.38
N VAL A 10 31.13 -12.05 10.16
CA VAL A 10 30.34 -11.73 8.96
C VAL A 10 28.92 -12.33 9.05
N MET A 11 28.79 -13.54 9.60
CA MET A 11 27.48 -14.19 9.77
C MET A 11 26.62 -13.49 10.83
N VAL A 12 27.22 -13.00 11.92
CA VAL A 12 26.51 -12.20 12.95
C VAL A 12 26.11 -10.83 12.40
N MET A 13 26.92 -10.22 11.52
CA MET A 13 26.59 -8.94 10.90
C MET A 13 25.44 -9.06 9.88
N LEU A 14 25.32 -10.21 9.19
CA LEU A 14 24.20 -10.49 8.28
C LEU A 14 22.84 -10.64 9.01
N LEU A 15 22.86 -10.99 10.30
CA LEU A 15 21.66 -11.14 11.14
C LEU A 15 21.15 -9.81 11.73
N LEU A 16 21.92 -8.73 11.62
CA LEU A 16 21.57 -7.39 12.11
C LEU A 16 20.93 -6.50 11.03
N ILE A 17 20.62 -7.04 9.85
CA ILE A 17 19.81 -6.30 8.87
C ILE A 17 18.41 -6.20 9.47
N PRO A 18 17.92 -5.01 9.86
CA PRO A 18 16.55 -4.88 10.30
C PRO A 18 15.68 -5.35 9.13
N SER A 19 14.92 -6.43 9.36
CA SER A 19 13.86 -6.85 8.48
C SER A 19 12.80 -5.76 8.51
N THR A 20 13.01 -4.70 7.74
CA THR A 20 11.94 -3.78 7.36
C THR A 20 11.05 -4.55 6.39
N LEU A 21 10.32 -5.51 6.96
CA LEU A 21 9.13 -6.05 6.33
C LEU A 21 8.23 -4.83 6.16
N TRP A 22 8.23 -4.26 4.97
CA TRP A 22 7.06 -3.56 4.45
C TRP A 22 5.99 -4.63 4.33
N ALA A 23 5.46 -5.07 5.48
CA ALA A 23 4.25 -5.83 5.54
C ALA A 23 3.26 -4.97 4.78
N ALA A 24 2.78 -5.47 3.65
CA ALA A 24 1.61 -4.92 3.03
C ALA A 24 0.55 -4.86 4.13
N ASP A 25 0.30 -3.65 4.63
CA ASP A 25 -0.56 -3.44 5.80
C ASP A 25 -1.99 -3.93 5.50
N PHE A 26 -2.32 -4.06 4.21
CA PHE A 26 -3.53 -4.69 3.70
C PHE A 26 -3.21 -5.96 2.92
N GLY A 27 -3.93 -7.04 3.22
CA GLY A 27 -3.68 -8.37 2.65
C GLY A 27 -3.89 -8.49 1.14
N TRP A 28 -4.55 -7.53 0.50
CA TRP A 28 -4.81 -7.52 -0.96
C TRP A 28 -3.69 -6.86 -1.78
N MET A 29 -2.78 -6.11 -1.17
CA MET A 29 -1.76 -5.35 -1.91
C MET A 29 -0.79 -6.24 -2.72
N PRO A 30 -0.39 -7.46 -2.28
CA PRO A 30 0.45 -8.33 -3.09
C PRO A 30 -0.18 -8.67 -4.45
N ASP A 31 -1.44 -9.12 -4.46
CA ASP A 31 -2.18 -9.46 -5.68
C ASP A 31 -2.39 -8.23 -6.57
N PHE A 32 -2.68 -7.08 -5.96
CA PHE A 32 -2.79 -5.80 -6.67
C PHE A 32 -1.50 -5.44 -7.41
N ASN A 33 -0.35 -5.60 -6.75
CA ASN A 33 0.94 -5.30 -7.36
C ASN A 33 1.23 -6.23 -8.55
N ILE A 34 0.89 -7.52 -8.44
CA ILE A 34 1.05 -8.48 -9.54
C ILE A 34 0.17 -8.06 -10.73
N GLN A 35 -1.10 -7.74 -10.50
CA GLN A 35 -2.02 -7.33 -11.57
C GLN A 35 -1.58 -6.02 -12.24
N ALA A 36 -1.14 -5.04 -11.45
CA ALA A 36 -0.63 -3.78 -11.97
C ALA A 36 0.67 -3.92 -12.77
N GLN A 37 1.53 -4.87 -12.40
CA GLN A 37 2.76 -5.18 -13.14
C GLN A 37 2.49 -5.98 -14.42
N ALA A 38 1.49 -6.85 -14.41
CA ALA A 38 1.09 -7.64 -15.58
C ALA A 38 0.48 -6.77 -16.69
N ASP A 39 -0.17 -5.66 -16.32
CA ASP A 39 -0.77 -4.71 -17.27
C ASP A 39 -0.53 -3.25 -16.82
N PRO A 40 0.67 -2.68 -17.05
CA PRO A 40 1.01 -1.33 -16.60
C PRO A 40 0.19 -0.24 -17.29
N SER A 41 -0.12 -0.40 -18.59
CA SER A 41 -0.93 0.56 -19.34
C SER A 41 -2.39 0.54 -18.87
N GLY A 42 -2.98 -0.64 -18.69
CA GLY A 42 -4.33 -0.76 -18.14
C GLY A 42 -4.43 -0.30 -16.69
N PHE A 43 -3.40 -0.53 -15.87
CA PHE A 43 -3.32 0.04 -14.53
C PHE A 43 -3.38 1.57 -14.56
N ARG A 44 -2.55 2.21 -15.39
CA ARG A 44 -2.55 3.67 -15.56
C ARG A 44 -3.91 4.19 -16.00
N ALA A 45 -4.54 3.56 -16.99
CA ALA A 45 -5.86 3.94 -17.49
C ALA A 45 -6.95 3.84 -16.41
N ARG A 46 -6.92 2.78 -15.59
CA ARG A 46 -7.85 2.61 -14.45
C ARG A 46 -7.66 3.69 -13.39
N ILE A 47 -6.42 4.00 -13.03
CA ILE A 47 -6.10 5.09 -12.09
C ILE A 47 -6.57 6.45 -12.62
N ALA A 48 -6.26 6.75 -13.89
CA ALA A 48 -6.71 7.97 -14.57
C ALA A 48 -8.22 8.16 -14.43
N THR A 49 -8.97 7.11 -14.77
CA THR A 49 -10.42 7.10 -14.79
C THR A 49 -11.00 7.19 -13.37
N ARG A 50 -10.47 6.42 -12.42
CA ARG A 50 -11.05 6.32 -11.07
C ARG A 50 -10.80 7.56 -10.22
N PHE A 51 -9.67 8.23 -10.39
CA PHE A 51 -9.31 9.42 -9.62
C PHE A 51 -9.48 10.72 -10.42
N ASN A 52 -9.91 10.63 -11.69
CA ASN A 52 -10.05 11.76 -12.60
C ASN A 52 -8.77 12.61 -12.67
N ILE A 53 -7.61 11.95 -12.81
CA ILE A 53 -6.29 12.58 -12.90
C ILE A 53 -5.71 12.43 -14.30
N GLY A 54 -5.10 13.51 -14.81
CA GLY A 54 -4.48 13.52 -16.14
C GLY A 54 -3.15 12.76 -16.21
N ASP A 55 -2.75 12.34 -17.41
CA ASP A 55 -1.57 11.49 -17.65
C ASP A 55 -0.26 12.03 -17.06
N ALA A 56 -0.05 13.35 -17.13
CA ALA A 56 1.12 14.00 -16.57
C ALA A 56 1.21 13.81 -15.05
N GLN A 57 0.08 13.93 -14.34
CA GLN A 57 0.02 13.72 -12.89
C GLN A 57 0.17 12.24 -12.52
N ILE A 58 -0.37 11.31 -13.33
CA ILE A 58 -0.26 9.87 -13.07
C ILE A 58 1.19 9.45 -12.96
N THR A 59 2.03 9.85 -13.92
CA THR A 59 3.45 9.49 -13.91
C THR A 59 4.16 10.02 -12.66
N THR A 60 3.87 11.27 -12.27
CA THR A 60 4.41 11.86 -11.05
C THR A 60 3.96 11.09 -9.80
N VAL A 61 2.67 10.79 -9.68
CA VAL A 61 2.14 10.03 -8.54
C VAL A 61 2.78 8.66 -8.47
N LEU A 62 2.76 7.89 -9.56
CA LEU A 62 3.32 6.54 -9.58
C LEU A 62 4.82 6.52 -9.26
N SER A 63 5.58 7.54 -9.68
CA SER A 63 7.03 7.64 -9.38
C SER A 63 7.35 7.93 -7.90
N ASN A 64 6.39 8.48 -7.13
CA ASN A 64 6.61 8.82 -5.72
C ASN A 64 6.50 7.61 -4.77
N PHE A 65 6.00 6.48 -5.25
CA PHE A 65 5.73 5.30 -4.43
C PHE A 65 6.48 4.07 -4.96
N PRO A 66 6.98 3.20 -4.07
CA PRO A 66 7.80 2.07 -4.48
C PRO A 66 7.00 0.95 -5.16
N LYS A 67 5.69 0.83 -4.86
CA LYS A 67 4.82 -0.18 -5.47
C LYS A 67 3.50 0.41 -5.97
N PRO A 68 2.88 -0.16 -7.01
CA PRO A 68 1.57 0.27 -7.52
C PRO A 68 0.47 0.36 -6.46
N ALA A 69 0.41 -0.63 -5.55
CA ALA A 69 -0.57 -0.64 -4.47
C ALA A 69 -0.36 0.53 -3.49
N ASP A 70 0.90 0.94 -3.26
CA ASP A 70 1.19 2.06 -2.37
C ASP A 70 0.69 3.38 -2.96
N ALA A 71 0.88 3.59 -4.27
CA ALA A 71 0.34 4.75 -4.98
C ALA A 71 -1.19 4.78 -4.94
N TYR A 72 -1.84 3.64 -5.17
CA TYR A 72 -3.28 3.51 -5.10
C TYR A 72 -3.81 3.80 -3.69
N VAL A 73 -3.19 3.25 -2.63
CA VAL A 73 -3.60 3.53 -1.25
C VAL A 73 -3.45 5.01 -0.93
N ALA A 74 -2.34 5.65 -1.32
CA ALA A 74 -2.14 7.08 -1.11
C ALA A 74 -3.23 7.92 -1.78
N LEU A 75 -3.60 7.59 -3.03
CA LEU A 75 -4.71 8.25 -3.73
C LEU A 75 -6.05 8.04 -2.99
N ARG A 76 -6.35 6.82 -2.51
CA ARG A 76 -7.57 6.55 -1.73
C ARG A 76 -7.58 7.32 -0.42
N LEU A 77 -6.46 7.43 0.29
CA LEU A 77 -6.34 8.20 1.53
C LEU A 77 -6.50 9.71 1.26
N GLY A 78 -5.98 10.21 0.14
CA GLY A 78 -6.21 11.59 -0.30
C GLY A 78 -7.70 11.88 -0.52
N GLU A 79 -8.40 11.00 -1.23
CA GLU A 79 -9.85 11.12 -1.42
C GLU A 79 -10.61 11.09 -0.07
N MET A 80 -10.32 10.11 0.79
CA MET A 80 -11.00 9.96 2.09
C MET A 80 -10.77 11.15 3.03
N SER A 81 -9.61 11.79 2.94
CA SER A 81 -9.24 12.94 3.78
C SER A 81 -9.54 14.29 3.12
N GLY A 82 -9.95 14.32 1.85
CA GLY A 82 -10.08 15.54 1.05
C GLY A 82 -8.75 16.29 0.88
N LYS A 83 -7.61 15.59 0.96
CA LYS A 83 -6.28 16.19 0.83
C LYS A 83 -5.68 15.94 -0.56
N PRO A 84 -4.97 16.92 -1.13
CA PRO A 84 -4.28 16.73 -2.40
C PRO A 84 -3.18 15.67 -2.28
N ILE A 85 -2.91 14.95 -3.38
CA ILE A 85 -1.94 13.84 -3.40
C ILE A 85 -0.53 14.28 -3.02
N ASP A 86 -0.14 15.54 -3.30
CA ASP A 86 1.16 16.09 -2.90
C ASP A 86 1.30 16.19 -1.37
N TYR A 87 0.22 16.59 -0.68
CA TYR A 87 0.18 16.61 0.78
C TYR A 87 0.27 15.19 1.34
N VAL A 88 -0.49 14.25 0.76
CA VAL A 88 -0.43 12.84 1.16
C VAL A 88 0.95 12.24 0.95
N THR A 89 1.61 12.56 -0.17
CA THR A 89 2.97 12.11 -0.50
C THR A 89 3.99 12.65 0.50
N THR A 90 3.84 13.91 0.91
CA THR A 90 4.68 14.52 1.94
C THR A 90 4.51 13.82 3.28
N GLN A 91 3.27 13.55 3.68
CA GLN A 91 2.96 12.81 4.91
C GLN A 91 3.45 11.36 4.86
N TYR A 92 3.35 10.70 3.71
CA TYR A 92 3.87 9.35 3.49
C TYR A 92 5.39 9.31 3.66
N LYS A 93 6.12 10.25 3.07
CA LYS A 93 7.59 10.37 3.20
C LYS A 93 8.01 10.57 4.67
N GLY A 94 7.29 11.40 5.43
CA GLY A 94 7.55 11.63 6.85
C GLY A 94 7.15 10.48 7.80
N ASN A 95 6.26 9.58 7.36
CA ASN A 95 5.75 8.44 8.15
C ASN A 95 6.16 7.08 7.59
N ARG A 96 7.23 7.02 6.76
CA ARG A 96 7.70 5.75 6.20
C ARG A 96 7.97 4.72 7.31
N GLY A 97 7.51 3.49 7.08
CA GLY A 97 7.68 2.38 8.01
C GLY A 97 6.67 2.32 9.17
N ARG A 98 5.73 3.27 9.29
CA ARG A 98 4.70 3.27 10.35
C ARG A 98 3.37 2.61 9.95
N GLY A 99 3.26 2.17 8.70
CA GLY A 99 2.05 1.59 8.14
C GLY A 99 1.02 2.61 7.65
N TRP A 100 0.02 2.12 6.91
CA TRP A 100 -1.07 2.90 6.32
C TRP A 100 -2.03 3.44 7.37
N GLY A 101 -2.20 2.74 8.50
CA GLY A 101 -3.04 3.22 9.60
C GLY A 101 -2.50 4.51 10.24
N ALA A 102 -1.19 4.61 10.41
CA ALA A 102 -0.55 5.81 10.94
C ALA A 102 -0.66 6.99 9.96
N LEU A 103 -0.46 6.75 8.67
CA LEU A 103 -0.66 7.76 7.63
C LEU A 103 -2.12 8.22 7.57
N ALA A 104 -3.07 7.30 7.59
CA ALA A 104 -4.50 7.65 7.59
C ALA A 104 -4.84 8.56 8.78
N LYS A 105 -4.33 8.23 9.98
CA LYS A 105 -4.50 9.07 11.17
C LYS A 105 -3.87 10.45 11.00
N SER A 106 -2.67 10.57 10.42
CA SER A 106 -2.01 11.87 10.21
C SER A 106 -2.73 12.75 9.18
N LEU A 107 -3.50 12.14 8.28
CA LEU A 107 -4.39 12.82 7.34
C LEU A 107 -5.74 13.22 7.94
N GLY A 108 -6.02 12.86 9.20
CA GLY A 108 -7.28 13.15 9.89
C GLY A 108 -8.38 12.12 9.64
N ILE A 109 -8.08 10.97 9.02
CA ILE A 109 -9.04 9.88 8.85
C ILE A 109 -9.26 9.21 10.21
N LYS A 110 -10.52 9.14 10.65
CA LYS A 110 -10.88 8.52 11.93
C LYS A 110 -10.50 7.03 11.91
N PRO A 111 -9.73 6.55 12.91
CA PRO A 111 -9.54 5.12 13.11
C PRO A 111 -10.91 4.43 13.23
N GLY A 112 -11.09 3.35 12.49
CA GLY A 112 -12.38 2.64 12.46
C GLY A 112 -13.45 3.25 11.56
N SER A 113 -13.14 4.29 10.77
CA SER A 113 -14.05 4.79 9.74
C SER A 113 -14.45 3.69 8.76
N LYS A 114 -15.69 3.76 8.28
CA LYS A 114 -16.28 2.75 7.38
C LYS A 114 -15.49 2.66 6.08
N GLU A 115 -15.02 3.80 5.59
CA GLU A 115 -14.23 3.99 4.38
C GLU A 115 -12.85 3.35 4.54
N PHE A 116 -12.14 3.64 5.63
CA PHE A 116 -10.82 3.03 5.87
C PHE A 116 -10.95 1.52 6.07
N HIS A 117 -11.97 1.04 6.78
CA HIS A 117 -12.24 -0.40 6.88
C HIS A 117 -12.58 -1.03 5.53
N ALA A 118 -13.27 -0.33 4.64
CA ALA A 118 -13.51 -0.81 3.28
C ALA A 118 -12.19 -0.95 2.51
N LEU A 119 -11.32 0.05 2.60
CA LEU A 119 -9.99 0.02 2.00
C LEU A 119 -9.14 -1.14 2.55
N LYS A 120 -9.22 -1.46 3.84
CA LYS A 120 -8.52 -2.64 4.40
C LYS A 120 -9.01 -3.96 3.81
N ARG A 121 -10.28 -4.04 3.38
CA ARG A 121 -10.90 -5.28 2.87
C ARG A 121 -10.62 -5.51 1.38
N GLY A 122 -10.33 -4.47 0.61
CA GLY A 122 -10.07 -4.59 -0.82
C GLY A 122 -9.90 -3.25 -1.51
N ASP A 123 -9.44 -3.31 -2.75
CA ASP A 123 -9.42 -2.19 -3.68
C ASP A 123 -10.68 -2.16 -4.55
N ASP A 124 -11.01 -0.98 -5.06
CA ASP A 124 -12.12 -0.75 -6.01
C ASP A 124 -11.65 -0.73 -7.47
N LEU A 125 -10.36 -1.02 -7.74
CA LEU A 125 -9.73 -0.90 -9.06
C LEU A 125 -9.73 -2.23 -9.85
N TYR A 126 -9.49 -3.33 -9.15
CA TYR A 126 -9.46 -4.72 -9.61
C TYR A 126 -10.48 -5.59 -8.84
N GLY A 127 -10.78 -5.25 -7.59
CA GLY A 127 -11.67 -6.02 -6.68
C GLY A 127 -13.17 -6.06 -7.03
N GLY A 128 -13.56 -5.69 -8.25
CA GLY A 128 -14.96 -5.55 -8.68
C GLY A 128 -15.77 -6.86 -8.84
N LYS A 129 -15.18 -8.05 -8.71
CA LYS A 129 -15.92 -9.32 -8.79
C LYS A 129 -15.33 -10.37 -7.84
N GLY A 130 -16.07 -10.70 -6.78
CA GLY A 130 -15.98 -12.02 -6.15
C GLY A 130 -15.12 -12.16 -4.89
N LYS A 131 -15.53 -11.56 -3.77
CA LYS A 131 -15.45 -12.25 -2.47
C LYS A 131 -16.81 -12.20 -1.80
N GLY A 132 -17.69 -13.08 -2.26
CA GLY A 132 -18.93 -13.40 -1.58
C GLY A 132 -18.64 -13.73 -0.12
N LYS A 133 -19.43 -13.13 0.77
CA LYS A 133 -19.52 -13.50 2.19
C LYS A 133 -19.77 -15.01 2.30
N GLY A 134 -18.75 -15.79 2.57
CA GLY A 134 -18.89 -17.09 3.23
C GLY A 134 -19.20 -16.88 4.70
N LYS A 135 -20.37 -16.31 5.02
CA LYS A 135 -20.88 -16.25 6.40
C LYS A 135 -21.36 -17.66 6.75
N GLY A 136 -20.42 -18.51 7.18
CA GLY A 136 -20.72 -19.82 7.77
C GLY A 136 -21.50 -19.64 9.06
N LYS A 137 -22.80 -19.43 8.94
CA LYS A 137 -23.76 -19.50 10.03
C LYS A 137 -23.94 -20.97 10.36
N LYS A 138 -23.10 -21.54 11.23
CA LYS A 138 -23.45 -22.79 11.92
C LYS A 138 -24.26 -22.42 13.16
N ASN A 139 -25.56 -22.47 13.00
CA ASN A 139 -26.52 -22.50 14.10
C ASN A 139 -27.10 -23.91 14.09
N LYS A 140 -26.81 -24.66 15.15
CA LYS A 140 -27.55 -25.76 15.81
C LYS A 140 -26.58 -26.83 16.30
#